data_AF-F5Z645-F1
#
_entry.id   AF-F5Z645-F1
#
_cell.length_a   1.000
_cell.length_b   1.000
_cell.length_c   1.000
_cell.angle_alpha   90.00
_cell.angle_beta   90.00
_cell.angle_gamma   90.00
#
_symmetry.space_group_name_H-M   'P 1'
#
loop_
_entity.id
_entity.type
_entity.pdbx_description
1 polymer ?
#
loop_
_entity_poly.entity_id
_entity_poly.type
_entity_poly.pdbx_seq_one_letter_code
_entity_poly.pdbx_strand_id
1 'polypeptide(L)'
;MKWTYFLEHDDASIFAGASVGVCSKTLSLNLLPKFKDAEITVQFASHSELLNNERPLGGVVVNNSQLLLPLSALVNEVQVLKIVASKGGNTYKNYVALLPSPDLPKVCIVVGSPRSGTTVVGNMIQQAYGTKAHGESHLAELFSGLISHADEYLTNSQAAKNKGTMVWEMPSLLVKAQLIKQLRDIYITYYGNEVVVDKTPGIPMLKSLPLLISAFPSAKVVYCQRRGIENVASRLRKFPNAKFDVHCKQWTQTLKIWKRMKTQLSTVLGSSSWCLEVEQYELATAPSKVTDEIGFFLQVGKGAINRMFRYQERKAPQVTSGKPSDVTSLNAVNWTEQQKAYFIETCGELMKEQGYSLDESYYFNEAQ
;
A
#
# COMPACT_ATOMS: atom_id res chain seq x y z
N MET A 1 -17.13 16.47 11.28
CA MET A 1 -16.57 15.96 10.01
C MET A 1 -15.33 15.14 10.32
N LYS A 2 -15.11 14.04 9.60
CA LYS A 2 -13.87 13.27 9.64
C LYS A 2 -13.06 13.58 8.38
N TRP A 3 -11.75 13.50 8.51
CA TRP A 3 -10.79 13.81 7.46
C TRP A 3 -9.78 12.70 7.37
N THR A 4 -9.51 12.21 6.16
CA THR A 4 -8.29 11.48 5.87
C THR A 4 -7.21 12.52 5.64
N TYR A 5 -6.06 12.38 6.27
CA TYR A 5 -4.94 13.26 6.05
C TYR A 5 -3.72 12.51 5.56
N PHE A 6 -2.88 13.19 4.80
CA PHE A 6 -1.51 12.75 4.55
C PHE A 6 -0.54 13.92 4.42
N LEU A 7 0.70 13.70 4.85
CA LEU A 7 1.76 14.69 4.90
C LEU A 7 2.78 14.49 3.78
N GLU A 8 3.24 15.59 3.22
CA GLU A 8 4.40 15.65 2.33
C GLU A 8 5.32 16.80 2.75
N HIS A 9 6.56 16.79 2.27
CA HIS A 9 7.54 17.81 2.56
C HIS A 9 8.51 17.94 1.39
N ASP A 10 9.13 19.12 1.25
CA ASP A 10 10.11 19.36 0.20
C ASP A 10 11.41 18.60 0.52
N ASP A 11 12.15 19.05 1.53
CA ASP A 11 13.45 18.44 1.88
C ASP A 11 13.38 17.50 3.08
N ALA A 12 12.76 17.96 4.18
CA ALA A 12 12.71 17.22 5.43
C ALA A 12 11.41 17.47 6.19
N SER A 13 10.81 16.38 6.69
CA SER A 13 9.69 16.45 7.61
C SER A 13 10.12 17.11 8.92
N ILE A 14 9.27 18.01 9.44
CA ILE A 14 9.39 18.52 10.81
C ILE A 14 8.62 17.67 11.82
N PHE A 15 7.83 16.71 11.34
CA PHE A 15 6.91 15.92 12.15
C PHE A 15 7.45 14.53 12.44
N ALA A 16 7.11 14.02 13.63
CA ALA A 16 7.33 12.66 14.07
C ALA A 16 6.03 11.85 14.02
N GLY A 17 6.15 10.54 13.82
CA GLY A 17 5.02 9.61 13.83
C GLY A 17 4.34 9.47 12.47
N ALA A 18 3.04 9.14 12.49
CA ALA A 18 2.29 8.80 11.29
C ALA A 18 2.07 10.01 10.38
N SER A 19 2.45 9.85 9.11
CA SER A 19 2.26 10.81 8.03
C SER A 19 0.95 10.58 7.26
N VAL A 20 0.19 9.53 7.57
CA VAL A 20 -1.14 9.25 6.99
C VAL A 20 -2.08 8.83 8.12
N GLY A 21 -3.33 9.28 8.11
CA GLY A 21 -4.29 8.90 9.14
C GLY A 21 -5.69 9.46 8.95
N VAL A 22 -6.50 9.32 9.99
CA VAL A 22 -7.85 9.91 10.06
C VAL A 22 -7.91 10.84 11.28
N CYS A 23 -8.46 12.03 11.10
CA CYS A 23 -8.71 13.01 12.16
C CYS A 23 -10.13 13.57 12.05
N SER A 24 -10.51 14.48 12.95
CA SER A 24 -11.86 15.04 12.97
C SER A 24 -11.86 16.56 13.19
N LYS A 25 -12.21 17.04 14.38
CA LYS A 25 -12.30 18.48 14.68
C LYS A 25 -10.94 19.18 14.73
N THR A 26 -9.90 18.41 15.04
CA THR A 26 -8.51 18.88 15.17
C THR A 26 -7.59 17.81 14.62
N LEU A 27 -6.56 18.22 13.89
CA LEU A 27 -5.41 17.37 13.56
C LEU A 27 -4.25 17.74 14.48
N SER A 28 -3.72 16.75 15.19
CA SER A 28 -2.55 16.90 16.07
C SER A 28 -1.33 16.27 15.42
N LEU A 29 -0.31 17.07 15.16
CA LEU A 29 0.95 16.63 14.57
C LEU A 29 2.09 16.79 15.58
N ASN A 30 2.80 15.70 15.89
CA ASN A 30 3.93 15.75 16.79
C ASN A 30 5.14 16.35 16.08
N LEU A 31 5.76 17.38 16.66
CA LEU A 31 7.00 17.96 16.16
C LEU A 31 8.19 17.08 16.57
N LEU A 32 9.19 16.97 15.70
CA LEU A 32 10.47 16.39 16.09
C LEU A 32 11.10 17.24 17.21
N PRO A 33 11.87 16.64 18.13
CA PRO A 33 12.47 17.37 19.26
C PRO A 33 13.27 18.61 18.85
N LYS A 34 13.95 18.55 17.70
CA LYS A 34 14.72 19.68 17.16
C LYS A 34 13.86 20.84 16.65
N PHE A 35 12.55 20.70 16.51
CA PHE A 35 11.64 21.75 15.99
C PHE A 35 10.66 22.29 17.04
N LYS A 36 10.82 21.95 18.33
CA LYS A 36 9.91 22.42 19.40
C LYS A 36 9.80 23.95 19.51
N ASP A 37 10.91 24.64 19.28
CA ASP A 37 11.00 26.11 19.36
C ASP A 37 11.05 26.78 17.98
N ALA A 38 10.64 26.06 16.92
CA ALA A 38 10.55 26.66 15.60
C ALA A 38 9.37 27.63 15.53
N GLU A 39 9.53 28.74 14.82
CA GLU A 39 8.41 29.60 14.45
C GLU A 39 7.62 28.90 13.35
N ILE A 40 6.33 28.68 13.55
CA ILE A 40 5.48 27.91 12.62
C ILE A 40 4.35 28.78 12.12
N THR A 41 4.21 28.87 10.81
CA THR A 41 3.04 29.45 10.14
C THR A 41 2.28 28.38 9.36
N VAL A 42 0.97 28.56 9.25
CA VAL A 42 0.09 27.65 8.51
C VAL A 42 -0.86 28.48 7.64
N GLN A 43 -0.86 28.19 6.35
CA GLN A 43 -1.73 28.83 5.38
C GLN A 43 -2.36 27.81 4.45
N PHE A 44 -3.47 28.18 3.83
CA PHE A 44 -4.05 27.37 2.76
C PHE A 44 -3.11 27.40 1.55
N ALA A 45 -2.88 26.24 0.94
CA ALA A 45 -2.22 26.10 -0.36
C ALA A 45 -3.24 25.78 -1.47
N SER A 46 -4.45 25.35 -1.10
CA SER A 46 -5.55 25.10 -2.02
C SER A 46 -6.38 26.36 -2.35
N HIS A 47 -5.71 27.49 -2.59
CA HIS A 47 -6.32 28.71 -3.12
C HIS A 47 -5.30 29.46 -3.99
N SER A 48 -5.78 30.41 -4.80
CA SER A 48 -4.90 31.34 -5.51
C SER A 48 -4.49 32.47 -4.57
N GLU A 49 -3.18 32.59 -4.31
CA GLU A 49 -2.58 33.68 -3.54
C GLU A 49 -2.51 34.95 -4.39
N LEU A 50 -2.19 34.80 -5.68
CA LEU A 50 -2.14 35.89 -6.66
C LEU A 50 -3.47 36.63 -6.76
N LEU A 51 -4.60 35.93 -6.67
CA LEU A 51 -5.94 36.52 -6.80
C LEU A 51 -6.57 36.88 -5.46
N ASN A 52 -6.25 36.17 -4.37
CA ASN A 52 -6.98 36.30 -3.09
C ASN A 52 -6.10 36.65 -1.88
N ASN A 53 -4.81 36.95 -2.10
CA ASN A 53 -3.77 37.08 -1.08
C ASN A 53 -3.58 35.80 -0.26
N GLU A 54 -2.52 35.75 0.56
CA GLU A 54 -2.29 34.64 1.49
C GLU A 54 -3.47 34.49 2.47
N ARG A 55 -3.91 33.25 2.66
CA ARG A 55 -4.98 32.94 3.61
C ARG A 55 -4.44 32.10 4.78
N PRO A 56 -4.17 32.69 5.96
CA PRO A 56 -3.73 31.93 7.12
C PRO A 56 -4.85 31.05 7.68
N LEU A 57 -4.49 29.92 8.27
CA LEU A 57 -5.41 29.11 9.05
C LEU A 57 -5.53 29.70 10.47
N GLY A 58 -6.70 30.22 10.83
CA GLY A 58 -6.95 30.76 12.17
C GLY A 58 -7.04 29.67 13.25
N GLY A 59 -6.66 30.01 14.49
CA GLY A 59 -6.79 29.12 15.65
C GLY A 59 -5.76 28.00 15.75
N VAL A 60 -4.67 28.08 14.98
CA VAL A 60 -3.54 27.16 15.07
C VAL A 60 -2.84 27.34 16.43
N VAL A 61 -2.56 26.23 17.10
CA VAL A 61 -1.87 26.22 18.40
C VAL A 61 -0.60 25.37 18.30
N VAL A 62 0.51 25.90 18.81
CA VAL A 62 1.76 25.15 19.00
C VAL A 62 1.96 25.00 20.51
N ASN A 63 1.90 23.77 21.01
CA ASN A 63 2.04 23.47 22.44
C ASN A 63 3.09 22.36 22.67
N ASN A 64 4.12 22.65 23.47
CA ASN A 64 5.05 21.65 24.04
C ASN A 64 5.34 20.41 23.14
N SER A 65 5.74 20.64 21.88
CA SER A 65 6.04 19.61 20.84
C SER A 65 4.89 19.13 19.95
N GLN A 66 3.74 19.80 19.92
CA GLN A 66 2.64 19.48 19.00
C GLN A 66 2.17 20.72 18.25
N LEU A 67 1.77 20.51 17.01
CA LEU A 67 1.04 21.45 16.18
C LEU A 67 -0.42 20.98 16.09
N LEU A 68 -1.34 21.82 16.55
CA LEU A 68 -2.78 21.56 16.52
C LEU A 68 -3.43 22.41 15.45
N LEU A 69 -4.01 21.75 14.45
CA LEU A 69 -4.71 22.38 13.34
C LEU A 69 -6.21 22.26 13.55
N PRO A 70 -6.95 23.36 13.76
CA PRO A 70 -8.40 23.32 13.89
C PRO A 70 -9.05 23.09 12.52
N LEU A 71 -9.89 22.05 12.42
CA LEU A 71 -10.51 21.63 11.16
C LEU A 71 -12.03 21.87 11.12
N SER A 72 -12.60 22.38 12.22
CA SER A 72 -14.06 22.47 12.38
C SER A 72 -14.72 23.48 11.45
N ALA A 73 -13.98 24.51 11.03
CA ALA A 73 -14.47 25.56 10.12
C ALA A 73 -14.13 25.29 8.64
N LEU A 74 -13.49 24.16 8.33
CA LEU A 74 -13.13 23.83 6.95
C LEU A 74 -14.36 23.39 6.15
N VAL A 75 -14.43 23.84 4.90
CA VAL A 75 -15.46 23.42 3.94
C VAL A 75 -15.29 21.95 3.55
N ASN A 76 -16.37 21.28 3.17
CA ASN A 76 -16.39 19.84 2.86
C ASN A 76 -15.76 19.50 1.50
N GLU A 77 -14.53 19.94 1.27
CA GLU A 77 -13.77 19.78 0.04
C GLU A 77 -12.33 19.42 0.37
N VAL A 78 -11.57 18.94 -0.61
CA VAL A 78 -10.14 18.69 -0.41
C VAL A 78 -9.45 20.00 -0.04
N GLN A 79 -8.78 20.01 1.10
CA GLN A 79 -7.95 21.15 1.54
C GLN A 79 -6.49 20.74 1.51
N VAL A 80 -5.62 21.67 1.09
CA VAL A 80 -4.18 21.53 1.30
C VAL A 80 -3.72 22.70 2.14
N LEU A 81 -3.03 22.41 3.24
CA LEU A 81 -2.40 23.42 4.07
C LEU A 81 -0.89 23.33 3.89
N LYS A 82 -0.24 24.48 3.73
CA LYS A 82 1.20 24.65 3.77
C LYS A 82 1.60 25.05 5.18
N ILE A 83 2.55 24.32 5.74
CA ILE A 83 3.12 24.53 7.06
C ILE A 83 4.58 24.90 6.88
N VAL A 84 4.96 26.09 7.32
CA VAL A 84 6.33 26.59 7.22
C VAL A 84 6.90 26.69 8.61
N ALA A 85 8.02 26.01 8.86
CA ALA A 85 8.77 26.13 10.10
C ALA A 85 10.10 26.85 9.85
N SER A 86 10.37 27.90 10.63
CA SER A 86 11.61 28.68 10.59
C SER A 86 12.46 28.37 11.82
N LYS A 87 13.69 27.89 11.62
CA LYS A 87 14.63 27.62 12.72
C LYS A 87 16.08 27.81 12.30
N GLY A 88 16.81 28.65 13.04
CA GLY A 88 18.24 28.89 12.84
C GLY A 88 18.57 29.39 11.42
N GLY A 89 17.76 30.31 10.89
CA GLY A 89 17.89 30.83 9.52
C GLY A 89 17.43 29.89 8.40
N ASN A 90 17.05 28.64 8.72
CA ASN A 90 16.55 27.68 7.74
C ASN A 90 15.02 27.64 7.74
N THR A 91 14.44 27.39 6.58
CA THR A 91 13.00 27.24 6.37
C THR A 91 12.67 25.82 5.93
N TYR A 92 11.66 25.21 6.56
CA TYR A 92 11.22 23.85 6.27
C TYR A 92 9.75 23.88 5.85
N LYS A 93 9.48 23.44 4.62
CA LYS A 93 8.13 23.42 4.06
C LYS A 93 7.55 22.02 4.13
N ASN A 94 6.38 21.94 4.75
CA ASN A 94 5.59 20.74 4.90
C ASN A 94 4.19 21.04 4.39
N TYR A 95 3.49 20.02 3.93
CA TYR A 95 2.13 20.17 3.46
C TYR A 95 1.26 19.05 4.04
N VAL A 96 0.01 19.39 4.32
CA VAL A 96 -1.00 18.41 4.71
C VAL A 96 -2.16 18.48 3.74
N ALA A 97 -2.47 17.36 3.10
CA ALA A 97 -3.72 17.17 2.37
C ALA A 97 -4.78 16.65 3.34
N LEU A 98 -5.99 17.20 3.25
CA LEU A 98 -7.17 16.82 4.02
C LEU A 98 -8.29 16.46 3.05
N LEU A 99 -8.72 15.19 3.08
CA LEU A 99 -9.78 14.66 2.24
C LEU A 99 -10.99 14.36 3.12
N PRO A 100 -12.19 14.93 2.85
CA PRO A 100 -13.35 14.61 3.65
C PRO A 100 -13.67 13.12 3.65
N SER A 101 -13.91 12.51 4.82
CA SER A 101 -14.05 11.05 4.96
C SER A 101 -15.08 10.66 6.04
N PRO A 102 -16.37 11.04 5.88
CA PRO A 102 -17.37 10.84 6.94
C PRO A 102 -17.42 9.40 7.45
N ASP A 103 -17.37 8.43 6.54
CA ASP A 103 -17.34 6.99 6.83
C ASP A 103 -16.44 6.28 5.81
N LEU A 104 -15.40 5.58 6.29
CA LEU A 104 -14.51 4.78 5.45
C LEU A 104 -14.89 3.29 5.60
N PRO A 105 -14.96 2.52 4.50
CA PRO A 105 -15.19 1.08 4.58
C PRO A 105 -14.01 0.37 5.23
N LYS A 106 -14.24 -0.85 5.72
CA LYS A 106 -13.15 -1.78 6.00
C LYS A 106 -12.52 -2.19 4.67
N VAL A 107 -11.23 -1.95 4.50
CA VAL A 107 -10.54 -2.27 3.25
C VAL A 107 -9.55 -3.39 3.48
N CYS A 108 -9.61 -4.43 2.64
CA CYS A 108 -8.58 -5.45 2.59
C CYS A 108 -8.02 -5.58 1.16
N ILE A 109 -6.71 -5.47 1.06
CA ILE A 109 -5.97 -5.56 -0.19
C ILE A 109 -5.17 -6.85 -0.18
N VAL A 110 -5.38 -7.70 -1.18
CA VAL A 110 -4.66 -8.95 -1.36
C VAL A 110 -3.73 -8.82 -2.56
N VAL A 111 -2.44 -8.85 -2.29
CA VAL A 111 -1.39 -8.61 -3.28
C VAL A 111 -0.28 -9.64 -3.11
N GLY A 112 0.60 -9.79 -4.09
CA GLY A 112 1.69 -10.75 -4.07
C GLY A 112 2.23 -11.00 -5.45
N SER A 113 3.25 -11.86 -5.57
CA SER A 113 3.67 -12.34 -6.88
C SER A 113 2.50 -13.09 -7.54
N PRO A 114 2.24 -12.91 -8.85
CA PRO A 114 1.30 -13.76 -9.56
C PRO A 114 1.62 -15.23 -9.30
N ARG A 115 0.59 -16.05 -9.12
CA ARG A 115 0.69 -17.50 -8.81
C ARG A 115 1.14 -17.84 -7.38
N SER A 116 1.09 -16.88 -6.44
CA SER A 116 1.33 -17.11 -5.00
C SER A 116 0.06 -17.29 -4.17
N GLY A 117 -1.07 -17.66 -4.76
CA GLY A 117 -2.30 -17.96 -4.00
C GLY A 117 -3.20 -16.77 -3.68
N THR A 118 -2.91 -15.59 -4.24
CA THR A 118 -3.71 -14.36 -4.05
C THR A 118 -5.21 -14.55 -4.30
N THR A 119 -5.60 -15.35 -5.30
CA THR A 119 -7.02 -15.60 -5.62
C THR A 119 -7.73 -16.40 -4.53
N VAL A 120 -7.06 -17.42 -3.98
CA VAL A 120 -7.62 -18.25 -2.90
C VAL A 120 -7.81 -17.38 -1.65
N VAL A 121 -6.77 -16.63 -1.27
CA VAL A 121 -6.82 -15.70 -0.13
C VAL A 121 -7.88 -14.62 -0.34
N GLY A 122 -7.93 -13.96 -1.50
CA GLY A 122 -8.93 -12.94 -1.80
C GLY A 122 -10.37 -13.46 -1.70
N ASN A 123 -10.61 -14.71 -2.11
CA ASN A 123 -11.92 -15.33 -1.96
C ASN A 123 -12.23 -15.72 -0.51
N MET A 124 -11.24 -16.20 0.26
CA MET A 124 -11.41 -16.44 1.70
C MET A 124 -11.84 -15.14 2.40
N ILE A 125 -11.16 -14.03 2.12
CA ILE A 125 -11.47 -12.73 2.73
C ILE A 125 -12.87 -12.24 2.34
N GLN A 126 -13.29 -12.44 1.10
CA GLN A 126 -14.68 -12.23 0.68
C GLN A 126 -15.68 -13.07 1.51
N GLN A 127 -15.37 -14.34 1.79
CA GLN A 127 -16.21 -15.18 2.66
C GLN A 127 -16.23 -14.70 4.12
N ALA A 128 -15.11 -14.19 4.62
CA ALA A 128 -15.03 -13.63 5.97
C ALA A 128 -15.99 -12.45 6.12
N TYR A 129 -15.92 -11.50 5.18
CA TYR A 129 -16.75 -10.31 5.19
C TYR A 129 -18.17 -10.53 4.66
N GLY A 130 -18.44 -11.64 3.97
CA GLY A 130 -19.75 -11.86 3.34
C GLY A 130 -20.00 -10.93 2.14
N THR A 131 -18.94 -10.48 1.47
CA THR A 131 -19.01 -9.56 0.33
C THR A 131 -18.51 -10.22 -0.96
N LYS A 132 -18.85 -9.63 -2.10
CA LYS A 132 -18.30 -10.00 -3.41
C LYS A 132 -17.37 -8.91 -3.90
N ALA A 133 -16.30 -9.31 -4.59
CA ALA A 133 -15.37 -8.41 -5.25
C ALA A 133 -15.08 -8.89 -6.68
N HIS A 134 -14.57 -7.99 -7.51
CA HIS A 134 -14.10 -8.35 -8.83
C HIS A 134 -12.86 -9.25 -8.75
N GLY A 135 -12.61 -9.97 -9.85
CA GLY A 135 -11.43 -10.82 -9.98
C GLY A 135 -10.14 -10.05 -9.76
N GLU A 136 -9.95 -8.90 -10.44
CA GLU A 136 -8.83 -7.95 -10.31
C GLU A 136 -9.38 -6.56 -10.65
N SER A 137 -8.95 -5.49 -9.96
CA SER A 137 -9.49 -4.14 -10.19
C SER A 137 -8.64 -3.30 -11.14
N HIS A 138 -7.31 -3.37 -11.00
CA HIS A 138 -6.32 -2.51 -11.68
C HIS A 138 -6.54 -1.00 -11.55
N LEU A 139 -7.43 -0.53 -10.67
CA LEU A 139 -7.77 0.88 -10.53
C LEU A 139 -6.64 1.69 -9.88
N ALA A 140 -6.00 1.14 -8.85
CA ALA A 140 -4.91 1.82 -8.16
C ALA A 140 -3.70 2.07 -9.09
N GLU A 141 -3.46 1.17 -10.04
CA GLU A 141 -2.38 1.30 -11.03
C GLU A 141 -2.68 2.45 -12.00
N LEU A 142 -3.91 2.51 -12.51
CA LEU A 142 -4.39 3.61 -13.35
C LEU A 142 -4.20 4.96 -12.65
N PHE A 143 -4.68 5.07 -11.40
CA PHE A 143 -4.59 6.33 -10.66
C PHE A 143 -3.16 6.68 -10.28
N SER A 144 -2.29 5.69 -10.03
CA SER A 144 -0.86 5.94 -9.86
C SER A 144 -0.26 6.57 -11.11
N GLY A 145 -0.63 6.10 -12.31
CA GLY A 145 -0.19 6.69 -13.58
C GLY A 145 -0.69 8.12 -13.76
N LEU A 146 -1.98 8.37 -13.46
CA LEU A 146 -2.56 9.71 -13.53
C LEU A 146 -1.86 10.70 -12.59
N ILE A 147 -1.58 10.29 -11.36
CA ILE A 147 -0.87 11.13 -10.37
C ILE A 147 0.55 11.42 -10.84
N SER A 148 1.29 10.42 -11.30
CA SER A 148 2.67 10.63 -11.79
C SER A 148 2.71 11.58 -12.98
N HIS A 149 1.78 11.45 -13.93
CA HIS A 149 1.73 12.36 -15.08
C HIS A 149 1.33 13.78 -14.68
N ALA A 150 0.37 13.93 -13.76
CA ALA A 150 -0.02 15.23 -13.24
C ALA A 150 1.16 15.92 -12.53
N ASP A 151 1.88 15.19 -11.66
CA ASP A 151 3.04 15.72 -10.94
C ASP A 151 4.16 16.17 -11.88
N GLU A 152 4.46 15.37 -12.91
CA GLU A 152 5.43 15.73 -13.95
C GLU A 152 5.03 17.03 -14.67
N TYR A 153 3.77 17.16 -15.05
CA TYR A 153 3.27 18.36 -15.74
C TYR A 153 3.28 19.60 -14.83
N LEU A 154 2.79 19.46 -13.59
CA LEU A 154 2.73 20.55 -12.59
C LEU A 154 4.12 21.02 -12.15
N THR A 155 5.16 20.20 -12.33
CA THR A 155 6.54 20.54 -11.96
C THR A 155 7.35 21.06 -13.14
N ASN A 156 7.24 20.41 -14.31
CA ASN A 156 8.22 20.59 -15.39
C ASN A 156 7.70 21.37 -16.61
N SER A 157 6.38 21.55 -16.74
CA SER A 157 5.79 22.24 -17.89
C SER A 157 6.18 23.72 -17.98
N GLN A 158 6.02 24.31 -19.16
CA GLN A 158 6.23 25.76 -19.33
C GLN A 158 5.20 26.58 -18.55
N ALA A 159 3.96 26.06 -18.42
CA ALA A 159 2.94 26.69 -17.59
C ALA A 159 3.35 26.71 -16.11
N ALA A 160 3.85 25.59 -15.58
CA ALA A 160 4.37 25.49 -14.21
C ALA A 160 5.50 26.49 -13.89
N LYS A 161 6.22 26.96 -14.91
CA LYS A 161 7.32 27.93 -14.76
C LYS A 161 6.88 29.39 -14.97
N ASN A 162 5.60 29.61 -15.29
CA ASN A 162 5.06 30.93 -15.58
C ASN A 162 4.08 31.39 -14.48
N LYS A 163 4.52 32.39 -13.68
CA LYS A 163 3.79 32.97 -12.54
C LYS A 163 2.36 33.46 -12.86
N GLY A 164 2.07 33.78 -14.12
CA GLY A 164 0.73 34.20 -14.54
C GLY A 164 -0.26 33.06 -14.78
N THR A 165 0.15 31.80 -14.65
CA THR A 165 -0.74 30.64 -14.90
C THR A 165 -1.22 29.99 -13.61
N MET A 166 -2.42 29.41 -13.66
CA MET A 166 -2.97 28.64 -12.54
C MET A 166 -2.05 27.46 -12.14
N VAL A 167 -1.37 26.85 -13.12
CA VAL A 167 -0.48 25.71 -12.90
C VAL A 167 0.71 26.08 -12.01
N TRP A 168 1.22 27.32 -12.11
CA TRP A 168 2.31 27.80 -11.24
C TRP A 168 1.89 27.93 -9.78
N GLU A 169 0.64 28.32 -9.50
CA GLU A 169 0.14 28.44 -8.13
C GLU A 169 -0.35 27.12 -7.54
N MET A 170 -0.71 26.15 -8.38
CA MET A 170 -1.38 24.93 -7.95
C MET A 170 -0.38 23.95 -7.32
N PRO A 171 -0.52 23.61 -6.02
CA PRO A 171 0.34 22.59 -5.43
C PRO A 171 0.07 21.22 -6.07
N SER A 172 1.11 20.48 -6.44
CA SER A 172 0.93 19.12 -6.99
C SER A 172 0.19 18.20 -6.02
N LEU A 173 0.39 18.40 -4.72
CA LEU A 173 -0.34 17.74 -3.64
C LEU A 173 -1.87 17.94 -3.72
N LEU A 174 -2.36 19.09 -4.20
CA LEU A 174 -3.80 19.32 -4.35
C LEU A 174 -4.39 18.39 -5.41
N VAL A 175 -3.77 18.31 -6.58
CA VAL A 175 -4.23 17.43 -7.66
C VAL A 175 -4.11 15.97 -7.25
N LYS A 176 -3.00 15.60 -6.61
CA LYS A 176 -2.85 14.27 -6.01
C LYS A 176 -4.00 13.98 -5.06
N ALA A 177 -4.25 14.82 -4.07
CA ALA A 177 -5.31 14.64 -3.08
C ALA A 177 -6.72 14.50 -3.71
N GLN A 178 -7.01 15.26 -4.76
CA GLN A 178 -8.26 15.13 -5.53
C GLN A 178 -8.37 13.77 -6.23
N LEU A 179 -7.29 13.30 -6.87
CA LEU A 179 -7.25 11.99 -7.51
C LEU A 179 -7.36 10.84 -6.48
N ILE A 180 -6.74 10.97 -5.31
CA ILE A 180 -6.88 9.99 -4.22
C ILE A 180 -8.32 9.93 -3.72
N LYS A 181 -8.97 11.09 -3.53
CA LYS A 181 -10.39 11.15 -3.18
C LYS A 181 -11.24 10.47 -4.24
N GLN A 182 -11.00 10.75 -5.52
CA GLN A 182 -11.77 10.17 -6.61
C GLN A 182 -11.58 8.64 -6.71
N LEU A 183 -10.35 8.14 -6.51
CA LEU A 183 -10.08 6.71 -6.42
C LEU A 183 -10.95 6.06 -5.34
N ARG A 184 -10.92 6.63 -4.13
CA ARG A 184 -11.74 6.14 -3.00
C ARG A 184 -13.22 6.12 -3.36
N ASP A 185 -13.73 7.22 -3.92
CA ASP A 185 -15.14 7.37 -4.26
C ASP A 185 -15.56 6.33 -5.33
N ILE A 186 -14.68 5.99 -6.28
CA ILE A 186 -14.91 4.91 -7.25
C ILE A 186 -14.98 3.55 -6.54
N TYR A 187 -14.03 3.21 -5.65
CA TYR A 187 -14.11 1.97 -4.88
C TYR A 187 -15.42 1.85 -4.10
N ILE A 188 -15.83 2.93 -3.41
CA ILE A 188 -17.09 2.97 -2.65
C ILE A 188 -18.30 2.83 -3.57
N THR A 189 -18.26 3.43 -4.76
CA THR A 189 -19.35 3.32 -5.75
C THR A 189 -19.56 1.87 -6.19
N TYR A 190 -18.49 1.10 -6.39
CA TYR A 190 -18.57 -0.27 -6.89
C TYR A 190 -18.76 -1.33 -5.79
N TYR A 191 -18.23 -1.10 -4.60
CA TYR A 191 -18.21 -2.11 -3.52
C TYR A 191 -19.05 -1.73 -2.29
N GLY A 192 -19.59 -0.50 -2.26
CA GLY A 192 -20.33 0.03 -1.12
C GLY A 192 -19.43 0.60 -0.02
N ASN A 193 -20.06 1.00 1.09
CA ASN A 193 -19.41 1.72 2.18
C ASN A 193 -19.09 0.86 3.41
N GLU A 194 -19.35 -0.45 3.36
CA GLU A 194 -19.09 -1.35 4.50
C GLU A 194 -17.72 -2.02 4.38
N VAL A 195 -17.48 -2.69 3.24
CA VAL A 195 -16.28 -3.49 3.00
C VAL A 195 -15.83 -3.37 1.55
N VAL A 196 -14.55 -3.10 1.35
CA VAL A 196 -13.87 -3.19 0.05
C VAL A 196 -12.84 -4.31 0.13
N VAL A 197 -12.91 -5.26 -0.80
CA VAL A 197 -11.85 -6.25 -1.01
C VAL A 197 -11.27 -6.06 -2.40
N ASP A 198 -9.97 -5.83 -2.50
CA ASP A 198 -9.26 -5.76 -3.78
C ASP A 198 -8.18 -6.84 -3.82
N LYS A 199 -8.31 -7.77 -4.73
CA LYS A 199 -7.26 -8.74 -5.05
C LYS A 199 -6.69 -8.40 -6.41
N THR A 200 -5.53 -7.76 -6.45
CA THR A 200 -4.80 -7.48 -7.68
C THR A 200 -3.33 -7.85 -7.46
N PRO A 201 -2.79 -8.88 -8.14
CA PRO A 201 -1.42 -9.32 -7.95
C PRO A 201 -0.42 -8.45 -8.72
N GLY A 202 0.87 -8.55 -8.37
CA GLY A 202 1.96 -8.05 -9.18
C GLY A 202 2.58 -6.73 -8.72
N ILE A 203 3.69 -6.41 -9.41
CA ILE A 203 4.53 -5.25 -9.13
C ILE A 203 3.77 -3.91 -9.24
N PRO A 204 2.94 -3.68 -10.26
CA PRO A 204 2.19 -2.44 -10.36
C PRO A 204 1.32 -2.17 -9.13
N MET A 205 0.50 -3.14 -8.71
CA MET A 205 -0.33 -3.02 -7.51
C MET A 205 0.50 -2.80 -6.24
N LEU A 206 1.64 -3.49 -6.09
CA LEU A 206 2.55 -3.27 -4.96
C LEU A 206 3.06 -1.82 -4.91
N LYS A 207 3.41 -1.23 -6.05
CA LYS A 207 3.85 0.16 -6.15
C LYS A 207 2.71 1.15 -5.88
N SER A 208 1.46 0.74 -6.10
CA SER A 208 0.26 1.54 -5.82
C SER A 208 -0.25 1.42 -4.39
N LEU A 209 0.35 0.61 -3.52
CA LEU A 209 -0.07 0.51 -2.11
C LEU A 209 -0.04 1.86 -1.37
N PRO A 210 0.98 2.73 -1.50
CA PRO A 210 0.98 4.03 -0.82
C PRO A 210 -0.24 4.88 -1.16
N LEU A 211 -0.68 4.85 -2.42
CA LEU A 211 -1.88 5.53 -2.88
C LEU A 211 -3.14 4.99 -2.19
N LEU A 212 -3.27 3.66 -2.09
CA LEU A 212 -4.40 3.03 -1.43
C LEU A 212 -4.41 3.27 0.09
N ILE A 213 -3.25 3.34 0.72
CA ILE A 213 -3.12 3.71 2.14
C ILE A 213 -3.53 5.17 2.36
N SER A 214 -3.16 6.09 1.46
CA SER A 214 -3.64 7.47 1.53
C SER A 214 -5.15 7.60 1.29
N ALA A 215 -5.75 6.73 0.47
CA ALA A 215 -7.20 6.67 0.29
C ALA A 215 -7.92 6.05 1.50
N PHE A 216 -7.34 5.00 2.08
CA PHE A 216 -7.88 4.18 3.15
C PHE A 216 -6.81 3.91 4.23
N PRO A 217 -6.59 4.85 5.18
CA PRO A 217 -5.50 4.74 6.18
C PRO A 217 -5.58 3.50 7.08
N SER A 218 -6.77 2.91 7.24
CA SER A 218 -7.00 1.70 8.03
C SER A 218 -6.99 0.41 7.20
N ALA A 219 -6.65 0.47 5.91
CA ALA A 219 -6.62 -0.70 5.06
C ALA A 219 -5.65 -1.77 5.59
N LYS A 220 -6.11 -3.02 5.52
CA LYS A 220 -5.30 -4.21 5.82
C LYS A 220 -4.75 -4.78 4.52
N VAL A 221 -3.48 -5.16 4.51
CA VAL A 221 -2.82 -5.73 3.33
C VAL A 221 -2.39 -7.16 3.62
N VAL A 222 -2.89 -8.12 2.84
CA VAL A 222 -2.43 -9.51 2.89
C VAL A 222 -1.50 -9.76 1.71
N TYR A 223 -0.21 -9.89 1.99
CA TYR A 223 0.81 -10.22 1.00
C TYR A 223 0.94 -11.73 0.87
N CYS A 224 0.58 -12.27 -0.28
CA CYS A 224 0.68 -13.69 -0.57
C CYS A 224 2.04 -13.99 -1.21
N GLN A 225 2.79 -14.88 -0.58
CA GLN A 225 4.10 -15.29 -1.05
C GLN A 225 4.13 -16.76 -1.46
N ARG A 226 5.22 -17.14 -2.13
CA ARG A 226 5.50 -18.50 -2.59
C ARG A 226 6.97 -18.60 -2.93
N ARG A 227 7.57 -19.73 -2.56
CA ARG A 227 8.93 -20.10 -2.97
C ARG A 227 9.15 -19.98 -4.48
N GLY A 228 10.34 -19.51 -4.84
CA GLY A 228 10.68 -19.11 -6.22
C GLY A 228 10.57 -20.23 -7.23
N ILE A 229 10.98 -21.46 -6.86
CA ILE A 229 10.94 -22.63 -7.75
C ILE A 229 9.51 -22.89 -8.22
N GLU A 230 8.59 -23.08 -7.27
CA GLU A 230 7.20 -23.40 -7.57
C GLU A 230 6.47 -22.21 -8.21
N ASN A 231 6.81 -20.97 -7.82
CA ASN A 231 6.23 -19.78 -8.43
C ASN A 231 6.62 -19.69 -9.91
N VAL A 232 7.91 -19.73 -10.25
CA VAL A 232 8.41 -19.65 -11.62
C VAL A 232 7.87 -20.81 -12.47
N ALA A 233 7.89 -22.05 -11.94
CA ALA A 233 7.34 -23.20 -12.64
C ALA A 233 5.84 -23.05 -12.96
N SER A 234 5.06 -22.52 -12.01
CA SER A 234 3.64 -22.23 -12.20
C SER A 234 3.40 -21.12 -13.23
N ARG A 235 4.28 -20.10 -13.26
CA ARG A 235 4.19 -18.99 -14.22
C ARG A 235 4.52 -19.44 -15.64
N LEU A 236 5.56 -20.25 -15.84
CA LEU A 236 5.91 -20.82 -17.14
C LEU A 236 4.75 -21.61 -17.75
N ARG A 237 4.03 -22.41 -16.95
CA ARG A 237 2.86 -23.15 -17.42
C ARG A 237 1.69 -22.24 -17.80
N LYS A 238 1.45 -21.18 -17.03
CA LYS A 238 0.29 -20.29 -17.22
C LYS A 238 0.53 -19.24 -18.31
N PHE A 239 1.76 -18.80 -18.48
CA PHE A 239 2.18 -17.73 -19.39
C PHE A 239 3.34 -18.19 -20.28
N PRO A 240 3.14 -19.22 -21.13
CA PRO A 240 4.23 -19.86 -21.89
C PRO A 240 4.95 -18.92 -22.86
N ASN A 241 4.33 -17.80 -23.23
CA ASN A 241 4.91 -16.80 -24.13
C ASN A 241 5.93 -15.88 -23.43
N ALA A 242 5.97 -15.85 -22.10
CA ALA A 242 6.95 -15.08 -21.36
C ALA A 242 8.22 -15.91 -21.14
N LYS A 243 9.38 -15.26 -21.30
CA LYS A 243 10.68 -15.93 -21.14
C LYS A 243 10.95 -16.30 -19.68
N PHE A 244 11.71 -17.37 -19.48
CA PHE A 244 12.14 -17.85 -18.16
C PHE A 244 12.79 -16.74 -17.31
N ASP A 245 13.70 -15.98 -17.91
CA ASP A 245 14.44 -14.93 -17.22
C ASP A 245 13.53 -13.81 -16.70
N VAL A 246 12.48 -13.48 -17.45
CA VAL A 246 11.45 -12.50 -17.05
C VAL A 246 10.71 -12.98 -15.80
N HIS A 247 10.38 -14.27 -15.69
CA HIS A 247 9.71 -14.81 -14.52
C HIS A 247 10.60 -14.76 -13.27
N CYS A 248 11.88 -15.14 -13.38
CA CYS A 248 12.85 -15.05 -12.30
C CYS A 248 13.03 -13.59 -11.82
N LYS A 249 13.29 -12.68 -12.76
CA LYS A 249 13.43 -11.23 -12.47
C LYS A 249 12.21 -10.67 -11.76
N GLN A 250 11.01 -11.00 -12.24
CA GLN A 250 9.77 -10.49 -11.65
C GLN A 250 9.50 -11.06 -10.25
N TRP A 251 9.82 -12.33 -9.98
CA TRP A 251 9.71 -12.88 -8.63
C TRP A 251 10.66 -12.14 -7.67
N THR A 252 11.93 -11.99 -8.05
CA THR A 252 12.95 -11.26 -7.28
C THR A 252 12.53 -9.80 -7.04
N GLN A 253 12.08 -9.11 -8.09
CA GLN A 253 11.63 -7.71 -8.00
C GLN A 253 10.39 -7.55 -7.12
N THR A 254 9.44 -8.49 -7.17
CA THR A 254 8.24 -8.46 -6.32
C THR A 254 8.64 -8.46 -4.84
N LEU A 255 9.53 -9.36 -4.43
CA LEU A 255 10.01 -9.45 -3.04
C LEU A 255 10.78 -8.19 -2.63
N LYS A 256 11.68 -7.69 -3.47
CA LYS A 256 12.44 -6.45 -3.18
C LYS A 256 11.50 -5.25 -3.00
N ILE A 257 10.50 -5.11 -3.87
CA ILE A 257 9.51 -4.04 -3.77
C ILE A 257 8.67 -4.21 -2.52
N TRP A 258 8.20 -5.43 -2.23
CA TRP A 258 7.42 -5.70 -1.02
C TRP A 258 8.20 -5.34 0.25
N LYS A 259 9.45 -5.80 0.42
CA LYS A 259 10.30 -5.44 1.57
C LYS A 259 10.41 -3.92 1.73
N ARG A 260 10.67 -3.20 0.64
CA ARG A 260 10.76 -1.74 0.65
C ARG A 260 9.43 -1.08 1.03
N MET A 261 8.31 -1.52 0.45
CA MET A 261 6.98 -0.99 0.76
C MET A 261 6.58 -1.31 2.20
N LYS A 262 6.91 -2.50 2.71
CA LYS A 262 6.66 -2.90 4.09
C LYS A 262 7.31 -1.93 5.07
N THR A 263 8.59 -1.62 4.87
CA THR A 263 9.33 -0.64 5.67
C THR A 263 8.75 0.76 5.52
N GLN A 264 8.59 1.24 4.28
CA GLN A 264 8.13 2.60 4.00
C GLN A 264 6.74 2.87 4.59
N LEU A 265 5.79 1.97 4.35
CA LEU A 265 4.42 2.13 4.84
C LEU A 265 4.32 1.97 6.34
N SER A 266 5.16 1.13 6.96
CA SER A 266 5.22 1.04 8.42
C SER A 266 5.70 2.34 9.05
N THR A 267 6.65 3.02 8.43
CA THR A 267 7.07 4.38 8.84
C THR A 267 5.94 5.39 8.65
N VAL A 268 5.32 5.43 7.47
CA VAL A 268 4.23 6.36 7.14
C VAL A 268 3.01 6.19 8.04
N LEU A 269 2.68 4.96 8.43
CA LEU A 269 1.56 4.65 9.32
C LEU A 269 1.93 4.69 10.81
N GLY A 270 3.22 4.76 11.14
CA GLY A 270 3.71 4.64 12.51
C GLY A 270 3.41 3.28 13.16
N SER A 271 3.18 2.22 12.36
CA SER A 271 2.83 0.88 12.84
C SER A 271 3.16 -0.18 11.79
N SER A 272 3.48 -1.41 12.21
CA SER A 272 3.64 -2.57 11.32
C SER A 272 2.39 -3.44 11.22
N SER A 273 1.33 -3.14 11.98
CA SER A 273 0.12 -3.97 12.11
C SER A 273 -0.86 -3.91 10.91
N TRP A 274 -0.50 -3.19 9.85
CA TRP A 274 -1.33 -3.00 8.66
C TRP A 274 -1.17 -4.13 7.65
N CYS A 275 -0.15 -4.99 7.77
CA CYS A 275 0.09 -6.09 6.83
C CYS A 275 0.21 -7.46 7.51
N LEU A 276 -0.14 -8.49 6.75
CA LEU A 276 0.08 -9.90 7.07
C LEU A 276 0.69 -10.58 5.85
N GLU A 277 1.72 -11.41 6.06
CA GLU A 277 2.30 -12.24 5.01
C GLU A 277 1.71 -13.65 5.12
N VAL A 278 1.18 -14.16 4.02
CA VAL A 278 0.57 -15.49 3.95
C VAL A 278 1.38 -16.35 3.00
N GLU A 279 1.88 -17.47 3.52
CA GLU A 279 2.59 -18.42 2.68
C GLU A 279 1.66 -19.40 1.98
N GLN A 280 1.84 -19.57 0.66
CA GLN A 280 0.99 -20.51 -0.08
C GLN A 280 1.18 -21.95 0.40
N TYR A 281 2.41 -22.33 0.74
CA TYR A 281 2.71 -23.67 1.26
C TYR A 281 2.02 -23.92 2.59
N GLU A 282 2.12 -22.99 3.54
CA GLU A 282 1.45 -23.10 4.84
C GLU A 282 -0.07 -23.08 4.72
N LEU A 283 -0.62 -22.28 3.79
CA LEU A 283 -2.05 -22.29 3.50
C LEU A 283 -2.53 -23.65 2.97
N ALA A 284 -1.64 -24.44 2.37
CA ALA A 284 -1.94 -25.77 1.85
C ALA A 284 -1.73 -26.87 2.90
N THR A 285 -0.70 -26.77 3.74
CA THR A 285 -0.31 -27.82 4.70
C THR A 285 -0.87 -27.60 6.11
N ALA A 286 -1.14 -26.35 6.49
CA ALA A 286 -1.72 -25.96 7.77
C ALA A 286 -2.87 -24.92 7.59
N PRO A 287 -3.92 -25.23 6.81
CA PRO A 287 -4.97 -24.27 6.46
C PRO A 287 -5.69 -23.68 7.68
N SER A 288 -5.90 -24.46 8.76
CA SER A 288 -6.55 -23.96 9.98
C SER A 288 -5.76 -22.83 10.62
N LYS A 289 -4.44 -23.03 10.80
CA LYS A 289 -3.52 -22.04 11.38
C LYS A 289 -3.58 -20.74 10.57
N VAL A 290 -3.42 -20.83 9.25
CA VAL A 290 -3.43 -19.67 8.37
C VAL A 290 -4.80 -18.97 8.36
N THR A 291 -5.91 -19.71 8.40
CA THR A 291 -7.24 -19.10 8.48
C THR A 291 -7.47 -18.36 9.80
N ASP A 292 -6.95 -18.88 10.91
CA ASP A 292 -7.03 -18.24 12.22
C ASP A 292 -6.20 -16.95 12.25
N GLU A 293 -4.98 -16.98 11.69
CA GLU A 293 -4.10 -15.81 11.58
C GLU A 293 -4.73 -14.70 10.73
N ILE A 294 -5.27 -15.04 9.54
CA ILE A 294 -6.01 -14.09 8.70
C ILE A 294 -7.23 -13.55 9.47
N GLY A 295 -7.95 -14.42 10.18
CA GLY A 295 -9.13 -14.05 10.96
C GLY A 295 -8.84 -13.02 12.06
N PHE A 296 -7.77 -13.27 12.82
CA PHE A 296 -7.29 -12.38 13.86
C PHE A 296 -6.82 -11.05 13.28
N PHE A 297 -6.03 -11.09 12.20
CA PHE A 297 -5.52 -9.90 11.51
C PHE A 297 -6.64 -8.99 10.97
N LEU A 298 -7.69 -9.59 10.40
CA LEU A 298 -8.87 -8.88 9.90
C LEU A 298 -9.86 -8.48 11.01
N GLN A 299 -9.61 -8.93 12.25
CA GLN A 299 -10.47 -8.71 13.42
C GLN A 299 -11.92 -9.17 13.19
N VAL A 300 -12.08 -10.38 12.64
CA VAL A 300 -13.39 -10.97 12.38
C VAL A 300 -13.74 -12.06 13.41
N GLY A 301 -15.03 -12.28 13.66
CA GLY A 301 -15.47 -13.29 14.62
C GLY A 301 -15.31 -14.73 14.13
N LYS A 302 -15.36 -15.70 15.05
CA LYS A 302 -15.21 -17.15 14.78
C LYS A 302 -16.09 -17.67 13.63
N GLY A 303 -17.31 -17.15 13.48
CA GLY A 303 -18.19 -17.53 12.38
C GLY A 303 -17.62 -17.18 11.00
N ALA A 304 -16.95 -16.04 10.87
CA ALA A 304 -16.27 -15.63 9.64
C ALA A 304 -15.03 -16.48 9.36
N ILE A 305 -14.24 -16.78 10.40
CA ILE A 305 -13.08 -17.68 10.32
C ILE A 305 -13.52 -19.07 9.81
N ASN A 306 -14.59 -19.62 10.37
CA ASN A 306 -15.15 -20.90 9.93
C ASN A 306 -15.60 -20.87 8.46
N ARG A 307 -16.15 -19.75 7.95
CA ARG A 307 -16.49 -19.61 6.53
C ARG A 307 -15.25 -19.59 5.64
N MET A 308 -14.18 -18.90 6.04
CA MET A 308 -12.90 -18.93 5.33
C MET A 308 -12.35 -20.34 5.24
N PHE A 309 -12.29 -21.04 6.38
CA PHE A 309 -11.77 -22.39 6.47
C PHE A 309 -12.57 -23.36 5.59
N ARG A 310 -13.89 -23.37 5.69
CA ARG A 310 -14.76 -24.21 4.83
C ARG A 310 -14.60 -23.91 3.35
N TYR A 311 -14.41 -22.64 2.98
CA TYR A 311 -14.13 -22.28 1.59
C TYR A 311 -12.79 -22.86 1.15
N GLN A 312 -11.74 -22.70 1.96
CA GLN A 312 -10.43 -23.24 1.63
C GLN A 312 -10.44 -24.78 1.55
N GLU A 313 -11.16 -25.47 2.42
CA GLU A 313 -11.30 -26.93 2.38
C GLU A 313 -12.00 -27.40 1.09
N ARG A 314 -13.07 -26.71 0.67
CA ARG A 314 -13.88 -27.10 -0.51
C ARG A 314 -13.30 -26.64 -1.85
N LYS A 315 -12.59 -25.51 -1.85
CA LYS A 315 -12.07 -24.82 -3.04
C LYS A 315 -10.54 -24.78 -3.05
N ALA A 316 -9.87 -25.50 -2.15
CA ALA A 316 -8.47 -25.89 -2.32
C ALA A 316 -8.33 -26.33 -3.78
N PRO A 317 -7.44 -25.69 -4.54
CA PRO A 317 -7.48 -25.71 -5.99
C PRO A 317 -7.65 -27.14 -6.46
N GLN A 318 -8.79 -27.41 -7.13
CA GLN A 318 -8.93 -28.59 -7.96
C GLN A 318 -7.78 -28.53 -8.98
N VAL A 319 -6.70 -29.23 -8.67
CA VAL A 319 -5.96 -30.16 -9.52
C VAL A 319 -5.91 -29.80 -11.01
N THR A 320 -5.63 -28.55 -11.38
CA THR A 320 -5.41 -28.25 -12.81
C THR A 320 -3.95 -28.49 -13.24
N SER A 321 -2.99 -28.62 -12.30
CA SER A 321 -1.58 -28.91 -12.66
C SER A 321 -0.62 -29.22 -11.48
N GLY A 322 -1.08 -29.86 -10.39
CA GLY A 322 -0.31 -30.14 -9.16
C GLY A 322 -0.86 -29.46 -7.89
N LYS A 323 -0.65 -30.07 -6.71
CA LYS A 323 -1.14 -29.53 -5.43
C LYS A 323 -0.19 -28.43 -4.93
N PRO A 324 -0.69 -27.33 -4.32
CA PRO A 324 0.18 -26.32 -3.72
C PRO A 324 1.10 -26.84 -2.60
N SER A 325 0.78 -28.01 -2.02
CA SER A 325 1.61 -28.74 -1.06
C SER A 325 2.78 -29.49 -1.70
N ASP A 326 2.80 -29.66 -3.02
CA ASP A 326 3.84 -30.42 -3.71
C ASP A 326 5.10 -29.55 -3.80
N VAL A 327 6.14 -29.96 -3.08
CA VAL A 327 7.46 -29.31 -3.04
C VAL A 327 8.37 -30.00 -4.04
N THR A 328 9.03 -29.23 -4.91
CA THR A 328 9.95 -29.81 -5.92
C THR A 328 11.35 -29.25 -5.75
N SER A 329 12.37 -30.11 -5.72
CA SER A 329 13.75 -29.64 -5.75
C SER A 329 14.12 -29.00 -7.09
N LEU A 330 15.09 -28.10 -7.05
CA LEU A 330 15.67 -27.48 -8.24
C LEU A 330 16.30 -28.51 -9.18
N ASN A 331 16.75 -29.66 -8.65
CA ASN A 331 17.30 -30.74 -9.46
C ASN A 331 16.21 -31.51 -10.21
N ALA A 332 15.05 -31.72 -9.59
CA ALA A 332 13.94 -32.49 -10.15
C ALA A 332 13.01 -31.67 -11.07
N VAL A 333 13.04 -30.33 -11.00
CA VAL A 333 12.24 -29.49 -11.92
C VAL A 333 12.76 -29.64 -13.35
N ASN A 334 11.83 -29.77 -14.31
CA ASN A 334 12.14 -29.93 -15.73
C ASN A 334 12.58 -28.60 -16.40
N TRP A 335 13.67 -28.03 -15.90
CA TRP A 335 14.36 -26.87 -16.45
C TRP A 335 15.71 -27.31 -17.00
N THR A 336 16.19 -26.64 -18.05
CA THR A 336 17.54 -26.85 -18.56
C THR A 336 18.59 -26.44 -17.52
N GLU A 337 19.80 -26.99 -17.61
CA GLU A 337 20.90 -26.60 -16.70
C GLU A 337 21.22 -25.09 -16.78
N GLN A 338 21.08 -24.48 -17.97
CA GLN A 338 21.21 -23.03 -18.13
C GLN A 338 20.14 -22.26 -17.36
N GLN A 339 18.89 -22.74 -17.36
CA GLN A 339 17.79 -22.14 -16.59
C GLN A 339 17.99 -22.32 -15.09
N LYS A 340 18.46 -23.48 -14.64
CA LYS A 340 18.77 -23.73 -13.23
C LYS A 340 19.90 -22.81 -12.75
N ALA A 341 20.98 -22.69 -13.52
CA ALA A 341 22.08 -21.75 -13.23
C ALA A 341 21.58 -20.30 -13.16
N TYR A 342 20.78 -19.88 -14.15
CA TYR A 342 20.18 -18.53 -14.16
C TYR A 342 19.26 -18.27 -12.97
N PHE A 343 18.48 -19.26 -12.55
CA PHE A 343 17.63 -19.17 -11.37
C PHE A 343 18.46 -18.98 -10.10
N ILE A 344 19.54 -19.74 -9.92
CA ILE A 344 20.44 -19.59 -8.77
C ILE A 344 21.05 -18.18 -8.77
N GLU A 345 21.57 -17.73 -9.90
CA GLU A 345 22.16 -16.39 -10.05
C GLU A 345 21.16 -15.27 -9.74
N THR A 346 19.92 -15.39 -10.22
CA THR A 346 18.93 -14.30 -10.15
C THR A 346 18.05 -14.32 -8.89
N CYS A 347 17.75 -15.52 -8.37
CA CYS A 347 16.80 -15.73 -7.29
C CYS A 347 17.44 -16.31 -6.03
N GLY A 348 18.65 -16.88 -6.11
CA GLY A 348 19.27 -17.65 -5.03
C GLY A 348 19.50 -16.85 -3.74
N GLU A 349 19.99 -15.61 -3.85
CA GLU A 349 20.19 -14.73 -2.69
C GLU A 349 18.87 -14.46 -1.96
N LEU A 350 17.81 -14.06 -2.68
CA LEU A 350 16.51 -13.81 -2.08
C LEU A 350 15.82 -15.09 -1.58
N MET A 351 16.00 -16.22 -2.26
CA MET A 351 15.53 -17.52 -1.75
C MET A 351 16.14 -17.77 -0.37
N LYS A 352 17.45 -17.56 -0.24
CA LYS A 352 18.17 -17.68 1.03
C LYS A 352 17.66 -16.70 2.10
N GLU A 353 17.50 -15.42 1.75
CA GLU A 353 16.98 -14.40 2.67
C GLU A 353 15.53 -14.63 3.11
N GLN A 354 14.74 -15.41 2.36
CA GLN A 354 13.38 -15.81 2.74
C GLN A 354 13.33 -17.16 3.45
N GLY A 355 14.48 -17.79 3.70
CA GLY A 355 14.56 -19.08 4.37
C GLY A 355 14.19 -20.27 3.47
N TYR A 356 14.09 -20.08 2.16
CA TYR A 356 13.71 -21.14 1.22
C TYR A 356 14.88 -22.04 0.84
N SER A 357 14.69 -23.36 0.95
CA SER A 357 15.64 -24.34 0.44
C SER A 357 15.52 -24.51 -1.08
N LEU A 358 16.53 -25.14 -1.69
CA LEU A 358 16.52 -25.52 -3.10
C LEU A 358 16.11 -26.99 -3.33
N ASP A 359 15.77 -27.71 -2.25
CA ASP A 359 15.42 -29.13 -2.26
C ASP A 359 13.95 -29.36 -1.83
N GLU A 360 13.61 -30.59 -1.46
CA GLU A 360 12.26 -31.01 -1.08
C GLU A 360 11.80 -30.49 0.31
N SER A 361 12.68 -29.87 1.12
CA SER A 361 12.35 -29.43 2.49
C SER A 361 11.53 -28.13 2.61
N TYR A 362 11.19 -27.49 1.48
CA TYR A 362 10.57 -26.16 1.32
C TYR A 362 11.37 -25.00 1.95
N TYR A 363 11.62 -25.07 3.25
CA TYR A 363 12.48 -24.19 4.03
C TYR A 363 13.83 -24.85 4.31
N PHE A 364 14.88 -24.08 4.64
CA PHE A 364 16.07 -24.69 5.23
C PHE A 364 15.67 -25.38 6.53
N ASN A 365 16.10 -26.62 6.72
CA ASN A 365 16.10 -27.20 8.07
C ASN A 365 17.00 -26.29 8.91
N GLU A 366 16.43 -25.54 9.85
CA GLU A 366 17.24 -24.95 10.91
C GLU A 366 17.99 -26.11 11.56
N ALA A 367 19.32 -26.03 11.62
CA ALA A 367 20.07 -26.92 12.49
C ALA A 367 19.51 -26.69 13.89
N GLN A 368 18.81 -27.70 14.42
CA GLN A 368 18.22 -27.70 15.76
C GLN A 368 19.25 -27.36 16.83
#